data_AF-A0AAD6HNM6-F1
#
_entry.id   AF-A0AAD6HNM6-F1
#
_cell.length_a   1.000
_cell.length_b   1.000
_cell.length_c   1.000
_cell.angle_alpha   90.00
_cell.angle_beta   90.00
_cell.angle_gamma   90.00
#
_symmetry.space_group_name_H-M   'P 1'
#
loop_
_entity.id
_entity.type
_entity.pdbx_description
1 polymer ?
#
loop_
_entity_poly.entity_id
_entity_poly.type
_entity_poly.pdbx_seq_one_letter_code
_entity_poly.pdbx_strand_id
1 'polypeptide(L)'
;MLPWAIPGENDGKGPFQANLFQAPDFTIVHSLAFCTSYVWEAVNLPNYSDIKEATGFKNIVFANRQTWTSLFEKLASSVEECRAMLASYYLAENKELLAMFVYNDTSIITADDIIYFTYLHIGVEGVKALRAFNVEDQTWGQPHARANFAILKHLLLDGHGVMKVGHDAPSLGRMLCRIHVWRWIADLNSCSEVYERLGAVDGNYEAWRRIVASKQESNWKSVQPNTILRDGEVELRIYEESNEEIIQSFAERAI
;
A
#
# COMPACT_ATOMS: atom_id res chain seq x y z
N MET A 1 15.70 22.03 20.61
CA MET A 1 16.16 23.41 20.30
C MET A 1 16.79 23.40 18.92
N LEU A 2 16.67 24.51 18.18
CA LEU A 2 17.26 24.63 16.85
C LEU A 2 18.80 24.64 16.95
N PRO A 3 19.55 24.20 15.92
CA PRO A 3 21.01 24.05 16.00
C PRO A 3 21.79 25.35 16.30
N TRP A 4 21.18 26.51 16.05
CA TRP A 4 21.74 27.84 16.32
C TRP A 4 21.29 28.44 17.65
N ALA A 5 20.56 27.70 18.48
CA ALA A 5 20.11 28.16 19.79
C ALA A 5 21.27 28.22 20.78
N ILE A 6 21.52 29.40 21.35
CA ILE A 6 22.59 29.64 22.33
C ILE A 6 21.95 30.01 23.68
N PRO A 7 22.20 29.25 24.77
CA PRO A 7 21.70 29.60 26.09
C PRO A 7 22.17 30.99 26.53
N GLY A 8 21.22 31.82 26.98
CA GLY A 8 21.50 33.19 27.44
C GLY A 8 21.47 34.27 26.34
N GLU A 9 21.28 33.90 25.07
CA GLU A 9 21.16 34.84 23.96
C GLU A 9 19.78 34.72 23.30
N ASN A 10 19.08 35.85 23.15
CA ASN A 10 17.70 35.93 22.64
C ASN A 10 16.75 34.93 23.34
N ASP A 11 16.71 34.96 24.68
CA ASP A 11 15.95 34.03 25.52
C ASP A 11 16.21 32.53 25.21
N GLY A 12 17.43 32.20 24.79
CA GLY A 12 17.82 30.82 24.45
C GLY A 12 17.51 30.40 23.01
N LYS A 13 17.04 31.32 22.15
CA LYS A 13 16.78 31.07 20.73
C LYS A 13 18.01 31.28 19.85
N GLY A 14 19.03 31.96 20.37
CA GLY A 14 20.26 32.30 19.65
C GLY A 14 20.16 33.51 18.71
N PRO A 15 21.30 33.95 18.16
CA PRO A 15 21.44 35.23 17.44
C PRO A 15 20.79 35.25 16.05
N PHE A 16 20.53 34.07 15.47
CA PHE A 16 19.98 33.93 14.13
C PHE A 16 18.46 33.71 14.12
N GLN A 17 17.80 33.85 15.27
CA GLN A 17 16.35 33.72 15.40
C GLN A 17 15.71 35.09 15.65
N ALA A 18 14.50 35.31 15.13
CA ALA A 18 13.74 36.53 15.42
C ALA A 18 13.62 36.78 16.94
N ASN A 19 13.76 38.04 17.34
CA ASN A 19 13.78 38.45 18.75
C ASN A 19 12.43 38.16 19.43
N LEU A 20 11.32 38.48 18.76
CA LEU A 20 9.97 38.23 19.25
C LEU A 20 9.41 36.97 18.58
N PHE A 21 8.97 35.99 19.37
CA PHE A 21 8.24 34.84 18.84
C PHE A 21 6.77 35.23 18.70
N GLN A 22 6.28 35.32 17.47
CA GLN A 22 4.85 35.42 17.21
C GLN A 22 4.28 34.02 16.98
N ALA A 23 3.29 33.64 17.79
CA ALA A 23 2.62 32.36 17.65
C ALA A 23 1.98 32.30 16.26
N PRO A 24 2.36 31.33 15.41
CA PRO A 24 1.77 31.22 14.09
C PRO A 24 0.31 30.78 14.20
N ASP A 25 -0.52 31.35 13.35
CA ASP A 25 -1.91 30.91 13.20
C ASP A 25 -1.91 29.63 12.34
N PHE A 26 -2.54 28.56 12.81
CA PHE A 26 -2.65 27.30 12.08
C PHE A 26 -4.12 26.94 11.87
N THR A 27 -4.53 26.70 10.62
CA THR A 27 -5.93 26.42 10.30
C THR A 27 -6.05 25.36 9.22
N ILE A 28 -6.95 24.40 9.45
CA ILE A 28 -7.35 23.39 8.46
C ILE A 28 -8.66 23.86 7.83
N VAL A 29 -8.71 23.94 6.50
CA VAL A 29 -9.87 24.46 5.76
C VAL A 29 -10.27 23.50 4.64
N HIS A 30 -11.56 23.51 4.28
CA HIS A 30 -12.05 22.91 3.05
C HIS A 30 -12.19 24.02 1.99
N SER A 31 -11.32 24.02 0.98
CA SER A 31 -11.30 25.06 -0.05
C SER A 31 -12.47 24.88 -1.02
N LEU A 32 -13.28 25.94 -1.21
CA LEU A 32 -14.39 25.95 -2.18
C LEU A 32 -13.91 26.33 -3.59
N ALA A 33 -12.98 27.28 -3.71
CA ALA A 33 -12.44 27.74 -4.98
C ALA A 33 -11.00 28.23 -4.80
N PHE A 34 -10.12 27.88 -5.74
CA PHE A 34 -8.73 28.30 -5.73
C PHE A 34 -8.26 28.52 -7.17
N CYS A 35 -8.10 29.79 -7.56
CA CYS A 35 -7.76 30.18 -8.93
C CYS A 35 -6.24 30.14 -9.17
N THR A 36 -5.72 28.95 -9.48
CA THR A 36 -4.29 28.70 -9.77
C THR A 36 -4.16 27.52 -10.72
N SER A 37 -3.04 27.42 -11.43
CA SER A 37 -2.68 26.25 -12.26
C SER A 37 -2.37 25.02 -11.42
N TYR A 38 -1.93 25.22 -10.18
CA TYR A 38 -1.63 24.15 -9.23
C TYR A 38 -2.01 24.62 -7.82
N VAL A 39 -3.01 23.99 -7.23
CA VAL A 39 -3.34 24.23 -5.82
C VAL A 39 -2.29 23.45 -5.00
N TRP A 40 -1.92 23.90 -3.81
CA TRP A 40 -1.00 23.18 -2.91
C TRP A 40 -1.79 22.48 -1.80
N GLU A 41 -1.24 21.46 -1.13
CA GLU A 41 -1.92 20.80 0.01
C GLU A 41 -1.85 21.64 1.28
N ALA A 42 -0.76 22.40 1.44
CA ALA A 42 -0.58 23.38 2.50
C ALA A 42 0.19 24.60 1.98
N VAL A 43 -0.06 25.75 2.59
CA VAL A 43 0.65 27.00 2.29
C VAL A 43 0.98 27.75 3.58
N ASN A 44 2.12 28.42 3.57
CA ASN A 44 2.51 29.38 4.60
C ASN A 44 2.51 30.77 3.99
N LEU A 45 1.68 31.68 4.50
CA LEU A 45 1.46 33.01 3.92
C LEU A 45 1.38 34.09 5.02
N PRO A 46 1.65 35.36 4.68
CA PRO A 46 2.05 35.87 3.37
C PRO A 46 3.56 35.72 3.11
N ASN A 47 4.01 35.71 1.84
CA ASN A 47 5.43 35.54 1.47
C ASN A 47 6.24 36.85 1.52
N TYR A 48 6.06 37.64 2.58
CA TYR A 48 6.77 38.90 2.81
C TYR A 48 7.46 38.84 4.17
N SER A 49 8.79 38.80 4.17
CA SER A 49 9.59 38.57 5.38
C SER A 49 9.39 39.65 6.44
N ASP A 50 9.29 40.91 6.02
CA ASP A 50 8.98 42.06 6.87
C ASP A 50 7.62 41.92 7.57
N ILE A 51 6.59 41.45 6.85
CA ILE A 51 5.27 41.19 7.43
C ILE A 51 5.33 40.01 8.40
N LYS A 52 6.04 38.93 8.04
CA LYS A 52 6.20 37.75 8.92
C LYS A 52 6.87 38.12 10.25
N GLU A 53 7.85 39.03 10.22
CA GLU A 53 8.55 39.49 11.42
C GLU A 53 7.73 40.48 12.25
N ALA A 54 7.01 41.41 11.62
CA ALA A 54 6.25 42.45 12.31
C ALA A 54 4.87 41.97 12.83
N THR A 55 4.16 41.17 12.03
CA THR A 55 2.73 40.84 12.22
C THR A 55 2.44 39.34 12.21
N GLY A 56 3.39 38.53 11.73
CA GLY A 56 3.31 37.08 11.80
C GLY A 56 2.85 36.45 10.50
N PHE A 57 2.52 35.16 10.57
CA PHE A 57 2.14 34.37 9.40
C PHE A 57 1.07 33.33 9.74
N LYS A 58 0.37 32.87 8.70
CA LYS A 58 -0.63 31.81 8.78
C LYS A 58 -0.18 30.59 8.01
N ASN A 59 -0.43 29.43 8.61
CA ASN A 59 -0.31 28.12 7.99
C ASN A 59 -1.72 27.62 7.68
N ILE A 60 -1.98 27.31 6.41
CA ILE A 60 -3.28 26.82 5.96
C ILE A 60 -3.07 25.43 5.35
N VAL A 61 -3.84 24.46 5.82
CA VAL A 61 -3.90 23.10 5.24
C VAL A 61 -5.26 22.92 4.56
N PHE A 62 -5.26 22.47 3.30
CA PHE A 62 -6.47 22.24 2.52
C PHE A 62 -6.92 20.78 2.64
N ALA A 63 -7.77 20.48 3.63
CA ALA A 63 -8.18 19.12 3.97
C ALA A 63 -8.83 18.37 2.80
N ASN A 64 -9.67 19.03 2.02
CA ASN A 64 -10.31 18.43 0.84
C ASN A 64 -9.37 18.23 -0.36
N ARG A 65 -8.10 18.62 -0.21
CA ARG A 65 -7.04 18.40 -1.19
C ARG A 65 -6.08 17.29 -0.79
N GLN A 66 -6.17 16.82 0.45
CA GLN A 66 -5.43 15.65 0.91
C GLN A 66 -5.94 14.43 0.16
N THR A 67 -5.02 13.76 -0.51
CA THR A 67 -5.27 12.48 -1.17
C THR A 67 -4.88 11.33 -0.26
N TRP A 68 -5.43 10.15 -0.51
CA TRP A 68 -5.02 8.92 0.15
C TRP A 68 -3.48 8.75 0.16
N THR A 69 -2.84 8.99 -0.98
CA THR A 69 -1.38 8.88 -1.12
C THR A 69 -0.62 9.93 -0.31
N SER A 70 -1.12 11.18 -0.25
CA SER A 70 -0.50 12.24 0.57
C SER A 70 -0.62 11.99 2.08
N LEU A 71 -1.70 11.31 2.49
CA LEU A 71 -1.98 11.04 3.91
C LEU A 71 -1.31 9.76 4.41
N PHE A 72 -1.34 8.69 3.61
CA PHE A 72 -0.81 7.38 3.99
C PHE A 72 0.62 7.15 3.49
N GLU A 73 1.15 8.06 2.69
CA GLU A 73 2.53 8.08 2.22
C GLU A 73 2.98 6.69 1.70
N LYS A 74 4.02 6.12 2.32
CA LYS A 74 4.59 4.81 1.96
C LYS A 74 3.64 3.63 2.21
N LEU A 75 2.66 3.80 3.10
CA LEU A 75 1.67 2.77 3.42
C LEU A 75 0.51 2.75 2.43
N ALA A 76 0.26 3.87 1.73
CA ALA A 76 -0.93 4.08 0.92
C ALA A 76 -1.21 2.93 -0.04
N SER A 77 -0.21 2.52 -0.83
CA SER A 77 -0.38 1.44 -1.81
C SER A 77 -0.63 0.11 -1.13
N SER A 78 0.18 -0.28 -0.14
CA SER A 78 0.05 -1.61 0.48
C SER A 78 -1.24 -1.76 1.29
N VAL A 79 -1.65 -0.73 2.02
CA VAL A 79 -2.91 -0.74 2.79
C VAL A 79 -4.12 -0.83 1.87
N GLU A 80 -4.08 -0.16 0.71
CA GLU A 80 -5.17 -0.24 -0.27
C GLU A 80 -5.25 -1.62 -0.92
N GLU A 81 -4.12 -2.22 -1.29
CA GLU A 81 -4.09 -3.61 -1.77
C GLU A 81 -4.63 -4.57 -0.70
N CYS A 82 -4.18 -4.42 0.55
CA CYS A 82 -4.67 -5.24 1.66
C CYS A 82 -6.19 -5.13 1.83
N ARG A 83 -6.73 -3.90 1.79
CA ARG A 83 -8.17 -3.65 1.89
C ARG A 83 -8.93 -4.31 0.73
N ALA A 84 -8.42 -4.21 -0.50
CA ALA A 84 -9.05 -4.80 -1.68
C ALA A 84 -9.04 -6.33 -1.62
N MET A 85 -7.91 -6.94 -1.24
CA MET A 85 -7.77 -8.38 -1.07
C MET A 85 -8.68 -8.92 0.03
N LEU A 86 -8.72 -8.26 1.20
CA LEU A 86 -9.61 -8.62 2.30
C LEU A 86 -11.09 -8.59 1.91
N ALA A 87 -11.50 -7.59 1.11
CA ALA A 87 -12.87 -7.54 0.61
C ALA A 87 -13.19 -8.76 -0.27
N SER A 88 -12.28 -9.12 -1.18
CA SER A 88 -12.42 -10.31 -2.02
C SER A 88 -12.49 -11.60 -1.19
N TYR A 89 -11.59 -11.78 -0.22
CA TYR A 89 -11.57 -12.97 0.63
C TYR A 89 -12.79 -13.07 1.54
N TYR A 90 -13.25 -11.96 2.09
CA TYR A 90 -14.46 -11.91 2.91
C TYR A 90 -15.71 -12.26 2.10
N LEU A 91 -15.81 -11.75 0.86
CA LEU A 91 -16.94 -12.06 -0.04
C LEU A 91 -16.87 -13.48 -0.60
N ALA A 92 -15.68 -14.08 -0.70
CA ALA A 92 -15.51 -15.46 -1.14
C ALA A 92 -16.16 -16.48 -0.19
N GLU A 93 -16.51 -16.10 1.06
CA GLU A 93 -17.30 -16.97 1.96
C GLU A 93 -18.81 -16.93 1.71
N ASN A 94 -19.29 -16.00 0.88
CA ASN A 94 -20.70 -15.93 0.55
C ASN A 94 -21.05 -17.00 -0.50
N LYS A 95 -21.64 -18.11 -0.04
CA LYS A 95 -22.07 -19.22 -0.91
C LYS A 95 -23.07 -18.82 -2.00
N GLU A 96 -23.91 -17.79 -1.76
CA GLU A 96 -24.84 -17.29 -2.78
C GLU A 96 -24.08 -16.59 -3.91
N LEU A 97 -23.06 -15.78 -3.58
CA LEU A 97 -22.18 -15.17 -4.58
C LEU A 97 -21.40 -16.24 -5.35
N LEU A 98 -20.85 -17.24 -4.66
CA LEU A 98 -20.16 -18.36 -5.30
C LEU A 98 -21.08 -19.16 -6.22
N ALA A 99 -22.36 -19.32 -5.87
CA ALA A 99 -23.35 -19.97 -6.71
C ALA A 99 -23.60 -19.21 -8.02
N MET A 100 -23.48 -17.87 -8.03
CA MET A 100 -23.51 -17.07 -9.27
C MET A 100 -22.33 -17.40 -10.20
N PHE A 101 -21.20 -17.82 -9.65
CA PHE A 101 -20.04 -18.34 -10.38
C PHE A 101 -20.10 -19.86 -10.63
N VAL A 102 -21.27 -20.48 -10.42
CA VAL A 102 -21.53 -21.92 -10.65
C VAL A 102 -20.86 -22.85 -9.62
N TYR A 103 -20.38 -22.31 -8.50
CA TYR A 103 -19.88 -23.10 -7.37
C TYR A 103 -20.97 -23.24 -6.31
N ASN A 104 -21.66 -24.38 -6.30
CA ASN A 104 -22.74 -24.67 -5.37
C ASN A 104 -22.59 -26.09 -4.78
N ASP A 105 -23.50 -26.52 -3.92
CA ASP A 105 -23.39 -27.81 -3.23
C ASP A 105 -23.55 -29.03 -4.16
N THR A 106 -23.96 -28.81 -5.41
CA THR A 106 -24.14 -29.86 -6.43
C THR A 106 -23.06 -29.86 -7.52
N SER A 107 -22.18 -28.86 -7.55
CA SER A 107 -21.09 -28.78 -8.52
C SER A 107 -19.92 -29.70 -8.13
N ILE A 108 -19.10 -30.08 -9.12
CA ILE A 108 -17.91 -30.93 -8.91
C ILE A 108 -16.92 -30.27 -7.95
N ILE A 109 -16.77 -28.95 -8.05
CA ILE A 109 -16.04 -28.12 -7.10
C ILE A 109 -17.11 -27.37 -6.31
N THR A 110 -17.21 -27.65 -5.02
CA THR A 110 -18.23 -27.05 -4.16
C THR A 110 -17.82 -25.66 -3.70
N ALA A 111 -18.78 -24.90 -3.16
CA ALA A 111 -18.48 -23.62 -2.54
C ALA A 111 -17.47 -23.76 -1.38
N ASP A 112 -17.56 -24.85 -0.61
CA ASP A 112 -16.63 -25.12 0.50
C ASP A 112 -15.20 -25.42 0.01
N ASP A 113 -15.04 -26.06 -1.15
CA ASP A 113 -13.72 -26.28 -1.77
C ASP A 113 -13.07 -24.95 -2.18
N ILE A 114 -13.85 -24.02 -2.73
CA ILE A 114 -13.36 -22.68 -3.10
C ILE A 114 -12.97 -21.88 -1.86
N ILE A 115 -13.77 -21.94 -0.79
CA ILE A 115 -13.45 -21.28 0.48
C ILE A 115 -12.16 -21.86 1.06
N TYR A 116 -12.05 -23.18 1.14
CA TYR A 116 -10.83 -23.84 1.62
C TYR A 116 -9.61 -23.47 0.78
N PHE A 117 -9.73 -23.53 -0.56
CA PHE A 117 -8.67 -23.13 -1.46
C PHE A 117 -8.26 -21.66 -1.26
N THR A 118 -9.22 -20.76 -1.03
CA THR A 118 -8.96 -19.34 -0.77
C THR A 118 -8.08 -19.16 0.46
N TYR A 119 -8.41 -19.80 1.59
CA TYR A 119 -7.61 -19.72 2.81
C TYR A 119 -6.25 -20.39 2.69
N LEU A 120 -6.17 -21.52 1.98
CA LEU A 120 -4.90 -22.15 1.64
C LEU A 120 -4.02 -21.22 0.79
N HIS A 121 -4.62 -20.55 -0.19
CA HIS A 121 -3.94 -19.61 -1.06
C HIS A 121 -3.41 -18.39 -0.29
N ILE A 122 -4.20 -17.82 0.63
CA ILE A 122 -3.74 -16.76 1.55
C ILE A 122 -2.49 -17.21 2.32
N GLY A 123 -2.49 -18.43 2.85
CA GLY A 123 -1.35 -19.01 3.56
C GLY A 123 -0.11 -19.14 2.68
N VAL A 124 -0.26 -19.70 1.49
CA VAL A 124 0.84 -19.92 0.55
C VAL A 124 1.43 -18.59 0.06
N GLU A 125 0.59 -17.66 -0.37
CA GLU A 125 1.05 -16.36 -0.90
C GLU A 125 1.61 -15.46 0.21
N GLY A 126 1.04 -15.50 1.42
CA GLY A 126 1.60 -14.82 2.59
C GLY A 126 3.01 -15.30 2.94
N VAL A 127 3.28 -16.61 2.88
CA VAL A 127 4.63 -17.14 3.11
C VAL A 127 5.58 -16.79 1.96
N LYS A 128 5.14 -16.94 0.70
CA LYS A 128 5.95 -16.57 -0.47
C LYS A 128 6.31 -15.09 -0.50
N ALA A 129 5.42 -14.23 -0.01
CA ALA A 129 5.61 -12.79 0.03
C ALA A 129 6.90 -12.38 0.77
N LEU A 130 7.36 -13.17 1.75
CA LEU A 130 8.61 -12.93 2.48
C LEU A 130 9.84 -12.78 1.57
N ARG A 131 9.82 -13.31 0.34
CA ARG A 131 10.88 -13.09 -0.67
C ARG A 131 11.06 -11.61 -1.03
N ALA A 132 9.98 -10.83 -0.99
CA ALA A 132 9.99 -9.41 -1.34
C ALA A 132 10.38 -8.48 -0.17
N PHE A 133 10.68 -9.03 1.01
CA PHE A 133 11.14 -8.25 2.16
C PHE A 133 12.65 -8.07 2.14
N ASN A 134 13.08 -6.81 2.24
CA ASN A 134 14.46 -6.40 2.37
C ASN A 134 14.80 -6.24 3.87
N VAL A 135 15.71 -7.09 4.34
CA VAL A 135 16.12 -7.15 5.75
C VAL A 135 17.07 -6.01 6.12
N GLU A 136 17.93 -5.55 5.20
CA GLU A 136 18.88 -4.48 5.48
C GLU A 136 18.15 -3.16 5.73
N ASP A 137 17.19 -2.86 4.86
CA ASP A 137 16.41 -1.62 4.93
C ASP A 137 15.16 -1.74 5.80
N GLN A 138 14.80 -2.95 6.26
CA GLN A 138 13.54 -3.25 6.94
C GLN A 138 12.31 -2.76 6.14
N THR A 139 12.33 -2.95 4.82
CA THR A 139 11.31 -2.45 3.91
C THR A 139 10.76 -3.54 2.98
N TRP A 140 9.56 -3.33 2.49
CA TRP A 140 8.90 -4.19 1.51
C TRP A 140 9.10 -3.64 0.09
N GLY A 141 9.60 -4.47 -0.82
CA GLY A 141 9.78 -4.10 -2.22
C GLY A 141 8.52 -4.16 -3.08
N GLN A 142 7.44 -4.79 -2.59
CA GLN A 142 6.17 -4.94 -3.32
C GLN A 142 4.96 -4.74 -2.39
N PRO A 143 4.01 -3.84 -2.73
CA PRO A 143 2.87 -3.53 -1.88
C PRO A 143 1.91 -4.72 -1.68
N HIS A 144 1.70 -5.52 -2.73
CA HIS A 144 0.90 -6.76 -2.69
C HIS A 144 1.54 -7.83 -1.80
N ALA A 145 2.87 -7.97 -1.83
CA ALA A 145 3.57 -8.92 -0.98
C ALA A 145 3.43 -8.53 0.50
N ARG A 146 3.62 -7.24 0.83
CA ARG A 146 3.38 -6.73 2.19
C ARG A 146 1.95 -6.99 2.64
N ALA A 147 0.97 -6.76 1.76
CA ALA A 147 -0.45 -7.02 2.05
C ALA A 147 -0.72 -8.51 2.32
N ASN A 148 -0.24 -9.41 1.45
CA ASN A 148 -0.35 -10.86 1.62
C ASN A 148 0.20 -11.34 2.96
N PHE A 149 1.40 -10.89 3.31
CA PHE A 149 2.02 -11.26 4.58
C PHE A 149 1.28 -10.67 5.78
N ALA A 150 0.81 -9.41 5.69
CA ALA A 150 0.03 -8.78 6.76
C ALA A 150 -1.28 -9.51 7.04
N ILE A 151 -1.99 -9.96 5.99
CA ILE A 151 -3.23 -10.77 6.12
C ILE A 151 -2.92 -12.11 6.78
N LEU A 152 -1.88 -12.82 6.31
CA LEU A 152 -1.45 -14.08 6.93
C LEU A 152 -1.10 -13.89 8.41
N LYS A 153 -0.28 -12.88 8.74
CA LYS A 153 0.14 -12.62 10.12
C LYS A 153 -1.06 -12.28 11.01
N HIS A 154 -2.04 -11.52 10.51
CA HIS A 154 -3.28 -11.23 11.24
C HIS A 154 -4.05 -12.51 11.58
N LEU A 155 -4.25 -13.42 10.61
CA LEU A 155 -4.93 -14.70 10.85
C LEU A 155 -4.19 -15.58 11.85
N LEU A 156 -2.85 -15.62 11.80
CA LEU A 156 -2.04 -16.39 12.75
C LEU A 156 -2.15 -15.88 14.19
N LEU A 157 -2.20 -14.55 14.36
CA LEU A 157 -2.34 -13.92 15.66
C LEU A 157 -3.73 -14.16 16.26
N ASP A 158 -4.76 -14.08 15.43
CA ASP A 158 -6.15 -14.27 15.84
C ASP A 158 -6.48 -15.74 16.13
N GLY A 159 -5.87 -16.68 15.38
CA GLY A 159 -5.99 -18.13 15.56
C GLY A 159 -5.07 -18.76 16.63
N HIS A 160 -4.51 -17.96 17.54
CA HIS A 160 -3.63 -18.41 18.63
C HIS A 160 -2.38 -19.21 18.19
N GLY A 161 -1.82 -18.91 17.01
CA GLY A 161 -0.51 -19.43 16.59
C GLY A 161 -0.45 -20.87 16.08
N VAL A 162 -1.59 -21.58 15.99
CA VAL A 162 -1.65 -22.91 15.36
C VAL A 162 -2.07 -22.76 13.91
N MET A 163 -1.25 -23.25 12.97
CA MET A 163 -1.65 -23.41 11.57
C MET A 163 -2.73 -24.50 11.46
N LYS A 164 -3.99 -24.11 11.64
CA LYS A 164 -5.15 -24.85 11.14
C LYS A 164 -5.66 -24.07 9.93
N VAL A 165 -5.66 -24.69 8.75
CA VAL A 165 -6.37 -24.11 7.60
C VAL A 165 -7.86 -24.30 7.88
N GLY A 166 -8.48 -23.25 8.41
CA GLY A 166 -9.92 -23.12 8.62
C GLY A 166 -10.35 -21.75 8.12
N HIS A 167 -11.63 -21.60 7.76
CA HIS A 167 -12.19 -20.32 7.39
C HIS A 167 -12.64 -19.56 8.65
N ASP A 168 -12.33 -18.27 8.73
CA ASP A 168 -12.74 -17.37 9.82
C ASP A 168 -13.10 -16.00 9.24
N ALA A 169 -14.23 -15.93 8.52
CA ALA A 169 -14.80 -14.67 8.04
C ALA A 169 -14.86 -13.59 9.13
N PRO A 170 -15.28 -13.89 10.39
CA PRO A 170 -15.24 -12.89 11.45
C PRO A 170 -13.87 -12.24 11.65
N SER A 171 -12.77 -12.99 11.55
CA SER A 171 -11.41 -12.46 11.67
C SER A 171 -11.06 -11.50 10.53
N LEU A 172 -11.32 -11.92 9.28
CA LEU A 172 -11.11 -11.07 8.10
C LEU A 172 -11.99 -9.83 8.16
N GLY A 173 -13.25 -9.98 8.56
CA GLY A 173 -14.20 -8.89 8.74
C GLY A 173 -13.74 -7.86 9.77
N ARG A 174 -13.14 -8.30 10.90
CA ARG A 174 -12.55 -7.39 11.90
C ARG A 174 -11.39 -6.58 11.30
N MET A 175 -10.49 -7.21 10.55
CA MET A 175 -9.37 -6.53 9.91
C MET A 175 -9.84 -5.55 8.83
N LEU A 176 -10.75 -6.00 7.96
CA LEU A 176 -11.34 -5.19 6.90
C LEU A 176 -12.05 -3.96 7.48
N CYS A 177 -12.86 -4.15 8.52
CA CYS A 177 -13.58 -3.07 9.18
C CYS A 177 -12.62 -2.01 9.75
N ARG A 178 -11.57 -2.43 10.47
CA ARG A 178 -10.56 -1.52 11.03
C ARG A 178 -9.87 -0.70 9.93
N ILE A 179 -9.32 -1.37 8.91
CA ILE A 179 -8.61 -0.71 7.81
C ILE A 179 -9.55 0.24 7.05
N HIS A 180 -10.78 -0.19 6.79
CA HIS A 180 -11.77 0.62 6.09
C HIS A 180 -12.14 1.89 6.89
N VAL A 181 -12.40 1.74 8.19
CA VAL A 181 -12.72 2.89 9.07
C VAL A 181 -11.56 3.87 9.12
N TRP A 182 -10.33 3.41 9.41
CA TRP A 182 -9.15 4.28 9.46
C TRP A 182 -8.90 5.00 8.15
N ARG A 183 -9.16 4.34 7.01
CA ARG A 183 -9.12 4.98 5.70
C ARG A 183 -10.12 6.12 5.58
N TRP A 184 -11.39 5.88 5.92
CA TRP A 184 -12.45 6.88 5.77
C TRP A 184 -12.25 8.12 6.64
N ILE A 185 -11.69 7.94 7.83
CA ILE A 185 -11.44 9.04 8.77
C ILE A 185 -10.02 9.62 8.66
N ALA A 186 -9.21 9.16 7.70
CA ALA A 186 -7.82 9.55 7.53
C ALA A 186 -6.93 9.37 8.78
N ASP A 187 -7.17 8.32 9.57
CA ASP A 187 -6.40 8.04 10.79
C ASP A 187 -5.13 7.22 10.47
N LEU A 188 -4.09 7.95 10.05
CA LEU A 188 -2.78 7.38 9.75
C LEU A 188 -2.15 6.74 10.99
N ASN A 189 -2.28 7.36 12.15
CA ASN A 189 -1.55 6.93 13.35
C ASN A 189 -2.01 5.54 13.79
N SER A 190 -3.32 5.34 13.91
CA SER A 190 -3.88 4.03 14.28
C SER A 190 -3.61 2.97 13.22
N CYS A 191 -3.73 3.34 11.94
CA CYS A 191 -3.47 2.41 10.85
C CYS A 191 -2.00 1.98 10.83
N SER A 192 -1.08 2.93 10.90
CA SER A 192 0.35 2.69 10.90
C SER A 192 0.76 1.78 12.05
N GLU A 193 0.34 2.08 13.29
CA GLU A 193 0.70 1.28 14.46
C GLU A 193 0.38 -0.21 14.28
N VAL A 194 -0.80 -0.52 13.76
CA VAL A 194 -1.24 -1.91 13.59
C VAL A 194 -0.65 -2.52 12.32
N TYR A 195 -0.70 -1.81 11.20
CA TYR A 195 -0.31 -2.34 9.89
C TYR A 195 1.22 -2.53 9.77
N GLU A 196 2.02 -1.68 10.40
CA GLU A 196 3.47 -1.85 10.50
C GLU A 196 3.82 -3.14 11.24
N ARG A 197 3.18 -3.40 12.40
CA ARG A 197 3.39 -4.63 13.19
C ARG A 197 2.99 -5.89 12.42
N LEU A 198 1.90 -5.81 11.66
CA LEU A 198 1.46 -6.90 10.79
C LEU A 198 2.42 -7.12 9.60
N GLY A 199 3.05 -6.06 9.10
CA GLY A 199 4.06 -6.15 8.04
C GLY A 199 5.47 -6.49 8.54
N ALA A 200 5.76 -6.42 9.84
CA ALA A 200 7.09 -6.68 10.37
C ALA A 200 7.48 -8.16 10.23
N VAL A 201 8.69 -8.42 9.73
CA VAL A 201 9.25 -9.77 9.57
C VAL A 201 10.29 -10.01 10.66
N ASP A 202 9.82 -10.38 11.84
CA ASP A 202 10.62 -10.56 13.04
C ASP A 202 10.51 -11.99 13.62
N GLY A 203 11.45 -12.36 14.49
CA GLY A 203 11.45 -13.66 15.18
C GLY A 203 11.37 -14.86 14.23
N ASN A 204 10.32 -15.68 14.40
CA ASN A 204 10.11 -16.89 13.59
C ASN A 204 9.88 -16.59 12.09
N TYR A 205 9.35 -15.42 11.75
CA TYR A 205 9.08 -15.05 10.36
C TYR A 205 10.35 -14.79 9.56
N GLU A 206 11.41 -14.31 10.22
CA GLU A 206 12.74 -14.18 9.61
C GLU A 206 13.35 -15.55 9.29
N ALA A 207 13.16 -16.54 10.17
CA ALA A 207 13.57 -17.92 9.90
C ALA A 207 12.83 -18.51 8.69
N TRP A 208 11.52 -18.25 8.57
CA TRP A 208 10.74 -18.64 7.39
C TRP A 208 11.26 -17.94 6.14
N ARG A 209 11.48 -16.62 6.21
CA ARG A 209 11.97 -15.82 5.09
C ARG A 209 13.26 -16.37 4.50
N ARG A 210 14.20 -16.82 5.34
CA ARG A 210 15.46 -17.45 4.88
C ARG A 210 15.22 -18.72 4.08
N ILE A 211 14.29 -19.57 4.52
CA ILE A 211 13.92 -20.80 3.81
C ILE A 211 13.22 -20.49 2.49
N VAL A 212 12.33 -19.49 2.47
CA VAL A 212 11.60 -19.11 1.25
C VAL A 212 12.56 -18.46 0.23
N ALA A 213 13.48 -17.62 0.70
CA ALA A 213 14.50 -16.99 -0.13
C ALA A 213 15.49 -18.01 -0.71
N SER A 214 15.80 -19.10 0.00
CA SER A 214 16.68 -20.16 -0.52
C SER A 214 16.04 -20.99 -1.64
N LYS A 215 14.72 -20.90 -1.83
CA LYS A 215 13.95 -21.61 -2.86
C LYS A 215 13.46 -20.64 -3.93
N GLN A 216 14.37 -19.85 -4.49
CA GLN A 216 14.01 -18.84 -5.48
C GLN A 216 13.46 -19.51 -6.75
N GLU A 217 12.27 -19.09 -7.16
CA GLU A 217 11.66 -19.48 -8.44
C GLU A 217 11.88 -18.33 -9.43
N SER A 218 12.21 -18.68 -10.68
CA SER A 218 12.32 -17.67 -11.73
C SER A 218 10.94 -17.12 -12.06
N ASN A 219 10.83 -15.80 -12.20
CA ASN A 219 9.63 -15.19 -12.76
C ASN A 219 9.38 -15.74 -14.17
N TRP A 220 8.11 -15.88 -14.51
CA TRP A 220 7.70 -16.18 -15.87
C TRP A 220 8.06 -15.01 -16.78
N LYS A 221 8.56 -15.34 -17.97
CA LYS A 221 8.71 -14.38 -19.06
C LYS A 221 7.62 -14.69 -20.07
N SER A 222 6.99 -13.67 -20.62
CA SER A 222 5.95 -13.83 -21.63
C SER A 222 6.39 -13.14 -22.92
N VAL A 223 6.25 -13.85 -24.02
CA VAL A 223 6.48 -13.29 -25.36
C VAL A 223 5.19 -12.62 -25.81
N GLN A 224 5.29 -11.38 -26.26
CA GLN A 224 4.12 -10.61 -26.69
C GLN A 224 4.07 -10.53 -28.22
N PRO A 225 2.89 -10.76 -28.85
CA PRO A 225 2.77 -10.65 -30.29
C PRO A 225 2.89 -9.19 -30.77
N ASN A 226 3.12 -9.01 -32.07
CA ASN A 226 3.11 -7.72 -32.73
C ASN A 226 2.00 -7.67 -33.79
N THR A 227 1.44 -6.50 -34.04
CA THR A 227 0.50 -6.27 -35.15
C THR A 227 1.19 -5.50 -36.27
N ILE A 228 1.13 -6.01 -37.49
CA ILE A 228 1.80 -5.43 -38.67
C ILE A 228 0.75 -5.07 -39.71
N LEU A 229 0.73 -3.83 -40.17
CA LEU A 229 -0.14 -3.39 -41.27
C LEU A 229 0.52 -3.73 -42.61
N ARG A 230 -0.10 -4.59 -43.41
CA ARG A 230 0.33 -4.95 -44.77
C ARG A 230 -0.85 -4.83 -45.73
N ASP A 231 -0.68 -4.08 -46.80
CA ASP A 231 -1.69 -3.92 -47.86
C ASP A 231 -3.10 -3.52 -47.36
N GLY A 232 -3.16 -2.78 -46.25
CA GLY A 232 -4.42 -2.35 -45.63
C GLY A 232 -5.04 -3.36 -44.66
N GLU A 233 -4.46 -4.55 -44.50
CA GLU A 233 -4.87 -5.56 -43.53
C GLU A 233 -3.89 -5.63 -42.34
N VAL A 234 -4.42 -5.88 -41.14
CA VAL A 234 -3.62 -6.02 -39.92
C VAL A 234 -3.32 -7.50 -39.68
N GLU A 235 -2.07 -7.89 -39.82
CA GLU A 235 -1.57 -9.22 -39.51
C GLU A 235 -1.12 -9.30 -38.05
N LEU A 236 -1.53 -10.36 -37.34
CA LEU A 236 -1.01 -10.67 -36.00
C LEU A 236 0.19 -11.61 -36.13
N ARG A 237 1.36 -11.12 -35.75
CA ARG A 237 2.58 -11.92 -35.68
C ARG A 237 2.77 -12.47 -34.28
N ILE A 238 2.71 -13.80 -34.18
CA ILE A 238 2.94 -14.57 -32.95
C ILE A 238 4.37 -15.13 -33.00
N TYR A 239 5.01 -15.14 -31.84
CA TYR A 239 6.39 -15.59 -31.65
C TYR A 239 6.40 -16.84 -30.76
N GLU A 240 7.41 -17.69 -30.87
CA GLU A 240 7.52 -18.89 -30.02
C GLU A 240 7.90 -18.51 -28.57
N GLU A 241 7.63 -19.41 -27.62
CA GLU A 241 7.94 -19.20 -26.20
C GLU A 241 9.43 -19.47 -25.88
N SER A 242 10.33 -18.66 -26.45
CA SER A 242 11.78 -18.76 -26.24
C SER A 242 12.41 -17.41 -25.88
N ASN A 243 13.64 -17.43 -25.33
CA ASN A 243 14.34 -16.18 -24.98
C ASN A 243 14.72 -15.39 -26.25
N GLU A 244 15.05 -16.09 -27.33
CA GLU A 244 15.38 -15.54 -28.64
C GLU A 244 14.18 -14.79 -29.23
N GLU A 245 13.01 -15.40 -29.14
CA GLU A 245 11.76 -14.85 -29.67
C GLU A 245 11.22 -13.69 -28.81
N ILE A 246 11.54 -13.63 -27.51
CA ILE A 246 11.36 -12.41 -26.71
C ILE A 246 12.15 -11.26 -27.34
N ILE A 247 13.43 -11.46 -27.62
CA ILE A 247 14.28 -10.41 -28.20
C ILE A 247 13.76 -10.02 -29.58
N GLN A 248 13.40 -10.99 -30.41
CA GLN A 248 12.86 -10.74 -31.75
C GLN A 248 11.54 -9.97 -31.71
N SER A 249 10.65 -10.30 -30.77
CA SER A 249 9.37 -9.60 -30.60
C SER A 249 9.57 -8.12 -30.27
N PHE A 250 10.59 -7.77 -29.49
CA PHE A 250 10.93 -6.38 -29.20
C PHE A 250 11.63 -5.69 -30.37
N ALA A 251 12.57 -6.37 -31.04
CA ALA A 251 13.28 -5.83 -32.19
C ALA A 251 12.33 -5.44 -33.33
N GLU A 252 11.31 -6.26 -33.58
CA GLU A 252 10.32 -6.01 -34.63
C GLU A 252 9.20 -5.05 -34.21
N ARG A 253 9.09 -4.71 -32.91
CA ARG A 253 8.07 -3.79 -32.41
C ARG A 253 8.34 -2.34 -32.77
N ALA A 254 9.59 -2.01 -33.07
CA ALA A 254 10.04 -0.70 -33.53
C ALA A 254 9.54 0.49 -32.66
N ILE A 255 9.61 0.34 -31.33
CA ILE A 255 9.38 1.41 -30.33
C ILE A 255 10.71 2.02 -29.91
#